data_AF-S3W031-F1
#
_entry.id   AF-S3W031-F1
#
_cell.length_a   1.000
_cell.length_b   1.000
_cell.length_c   1.000
_cell.angle_alpha   90.00
_cell.angle_beta   90.00
_cell.angle_gamma   90.00
#
_symmetry.space_group_name_H-M   'P 1'
#
loop_
_entity.id
_entity.type
_entity.pdbx_description
1 polymer ?
#
loop_
_entity_poly.entity_id
_entity_poly.type
_entity_poly.pdbx_seq_one_letter_code
_entity_poly.pdbx_strand_id
1 'polypeptide(L)'
;MTALYNRAATVNIGGREFSYPPFSIEFVQELKFKNPQSTTLKLYNPSPDTVGVFDAKKKGQGRIYPNVTVSAGYKEDYGTVVFGEAFAYTVVQEGLNRILEVKISDKTKDWGTAILNKSYKNVNAESIIRDVCKTLSIAPGEINLGIGKFYESIVLRSFRDSIQKLAKDTNSDFFFKNGLLTIVPSNPSVKTITKLDPSSGLLERPQKTSNGFKIKTLFLYNLTLANVVQINSKEVNVRARITKVNRTFSTFGDAYCEFEVVPI
;
A
#
# COMPACT_ATOMS: atom_id res chain seq x y z
N MET A 1 12.03 -25.77 -5.84
CA MET A 1 12.54 -25.44 -4.49
C MET A 1 12.98 -23.99 -4.51
N THR A 2 12.12 -23.08 -4.06
CA THR A 2 12.42 -21.65 -3.97
C THR A 2 13.42 -21.47 -2.84
N ALA A 3 14.69 -21.26 -3.17
CA ALA A 3 15.71 -21.07 -2.15
C ALA A 3 15.36 -19.85 -1.28
N LEU A 4 15.25 -20.07 0.03
CA LEU A 4 14.90 -19.11 1.07
C LEU A 4 16.07 -18.12 1.32
N TYR A 5 16.62 -17.52 0.27
CA TYR A 5 17.83 -16.70 0.39
C TYR A 5 17.54 -15.45 1.20
N ASN A 6 18.15 -15.40 2.39
CA ASN A 6 18.33 -14.20 3.22
C ASN A 6 17.07 -13.35 3.40
N ARG A 7 15.88 -13.95 3.50
CA ARG A 7 14.65 -13.18 3.76
C ARG A 7 14.70 -12.59 5.17
N ALA A 8 14.24 -11.35 5.30
CA ALA A 8 14.05 -10.65 6.56
C ALA A 8 12.60 -10.17 6.62
N ALA A 9 11.94 -10.41 7.74
CA ALA A 9 10.59 -9.94 7.99
C ALA A 9 10.43 -9.59 9.47
N THR A 10 9.80 -8.45 9.72
CA THR A 10 9.48 -7.98 11.06
C THR A 10 8.05 -7.45 11.05
N VAL A 11 7.28 -7.86 12.03
CA VAL A 11 5.89 -7.45 12.23
C VAL A 11 5.78 -6.79 13.60
N ASN A 12 5.28 -5.57 13.65
CA ASN A 12 4.92 -4.91 14.90
C ASN A 12 3.40 -4.86 15.04
N ILE A 13 2.85 -5.43 16.11
CA ILE A 13 1.41 -5.42 16.44
C ILE A 13 1.24 -4.69 17.76
N GLY A 14 0.70 -3.47 17.72
CA GLY A 14 0.40 -2.70 18.93
C GLY A 14 1.59 -2.52 19.87
N GLY A 15 2.81 -2.40 19.34
CA GLY A 15 4.05 -2.27 20.10
C GLY A 15 4.81 -3.58 20.34
N ARG A 16 4.24 -4.73 19.96
CA ARG A 16 4.91 -6.04 20.07
C ARG A 16 5.58 -6.42 18.76
N GLU A 17 6.87 -6.67 18.80
CA GLU A 17 7.67 -7.01 17.61
C GLU A 17 7.88 -8.51 17.46
N PHE A 18 7.71 -9.00 16.23
CA PHE A 18 7.92 -10.39 15.82
C PHE A 18 8.84 -10.40 14.62
N SER A 19 10.03 -10.98 14.78
CA SER A 19 11.02 -11.06 13.71
C SER A 19 11.23 -12.50 13.25
N TYR A 20 11.47 -12.67 11.95
CA TYR A 20 11.96 -13.91 11.39
C TYR A 20 13.49 -13.91 11.36
N PRO A 21 14.16 -14.95 11.88
CA PRO A 21 13.64 -16.00 12.78
C PRO A 21 13.39 -15.49 14.23
N PRO A 22 12.59 -16.20 15.06
CA PRO A 22 12.01 -17.52 14.85
C PRO A 22 10.59 -17.53 14.27
N PHE A 23 9.93 -16.38 14.14
CA PHE A 23 8.52 -16.34 13.75
C PHE A 23 8.34 -16.54 12.25
N SER A 24 7.44 -17.45 11.87
CA SER A 24 7.01 -17.56 10.48
C SER A 24 5.94 -16.51 10.17
N ILE A 25 6.15 -15.79 9.07
CA ILE A 25 5.35 -14.63 8.67
C ILE A 25 5.00 -14.76 7.20
N GLU A 26 3.72 -14.56 6.87
CA GLU A 26 3.27 -14.42 5.49
C GLU A 26 2.38 -13.19 5.35
N PHE A 27 2.40 -12.54 4.19
CA PHE A 27 1.36 -11.59 3.85
C PHE A 27 1.12 -11.50 2.36
N VAL A 28 -0.08 -11.07 2.03
CA VAL A 28 -0.46 -10.64 0.69
C VAL A 28 -0.95 -9.20 0.78
N GLN A 29 -0.47 -8.33 -0.10
CA GLN A 29 -0.85 -6.92 -0.17
C GLN A 29 -1.26 -6.55 -1.59
N GLU A 30 -2.39 -5.86 -1.73
CA GLU A 30 -2.84 -5.24 -2.99
C GLU A 30 -2.84 -3.72 -2.85
N LEU A 31 -2.16 -3.04 -3.78
CA LEU A 31 -2.22 -1.59 -3.96
C LEU A 31 -2.68 -1.27 -5.38
N LYS A 32 -3.63 -0.35 -5.49
CA LYS A 32 -4.10 0.23 -6.75
C LYS A 32 -4.51 1.68 -6.52
N PHE A 33 -4.42 2.50 -7.56
CA PHE A 33 -4.90 3.88 -7.45
C PHE A 33 -6.37 3.94 -7.06
N LYS A 34 -6.74 5.05 -6.41
CA LYS A 34 -8.12 5.42 -6.06
C LYS A 34 -8.83 4.53 -5.05
N ASN A 35 -8.15 3.53 -4.52
CA ASN A 35 -8.66 2.61 -3.51
C ASN A 35 -7.68 2.51 -2.33
N PRO A 36 -8.18 2.27 -1.10
CA PRO A 36 -7.32 1.96 0.03
C PRO A 36 -6.49 0.69 -0.24
N GLN A 37 -5.30 0.64 0.33
CA GLN A 37 -4.51 -0.59 0.34
C GLN A 37 -5.20 -1.67 1.19
N SER A 38 -5.06 -2.93 0.78
CA SER A 38 -5.54 -4.09 1.53
C SER A 38 -4.38 -5.04 1.77
N THR A 39 -4.26 -5.53 3.00
CA THR A 39 -3.24 -6.51 3.37
C THR A 39 -3.85 -7.59 4.24
N THR A 40 -3.53 -8.83 3.94
CA THR A 40 -3.78 -9.98 4.81
C THR A 40 -2.44 -10.48 5.32
N LEU A 41 -2.21 -10.36 6.63
CA LEU A 41 -1.03 -10.84 7.33
C LEU A 41 -1.36 -12.16 8.03
N LYS A 42 -0.46 -13.14 7.99
CA LYS A 42 -0.48 -14.36 8.79
C LYS A 42 0.76 -14.42 9.67
N LEU A 43 0.55 -14.53 10.98
CA LEU A 43 1.59 -14.76 11.98
C LEU A 43 1.40 -16.15 12.58
N TYR A 44 2.44 -16.96 12.53
CA TYR A 44 2.41 -18.34 13.00
C TYR A 44 2.89 -18.46 14.44
N ASN A 45 2.15 -19.24 15.22
CA ASN A 45 2.37 -19.54 16.62
C ASN A 45 2.53 -18.31 17.54
N PRO A 46 1.69 -17.25 17.41
CA PRO A 46 1.72 -16.17 18.38
C PRO A 46 1.20 -16.63 19.74
N SER A 47 1.69 -16.01 20.80
CA SER A 47 1.18 -16.25 22.15
C SER A 47 -0.32 -15.91 22.24
N PRO A 48 -1.09 -16.56 23.15
CA PRO A 48 -2.47 -16.16 23.44
C PRO A 48 -2.61 -14.66 23.72
N ASP A 49 -1.67 -14.08 24.45
CA ASP A 49 -1.68 -12.66 24.76
C ASP A 49 -1.59 -11.78 23.52
N THR A 50 -0.91 -12.25 22.46
CA THR A 50 -0.75 -11.51 21.20
C THR A 50 -2.05 -11.51 20.41
N VAL A 51 -2.73 -12.66 20.38
CA VAL A 51 -4.10 -12.73 19.86
C VAL A 51 -5.01 -11.77 20.63
N GLY A 52 -4.88 -11.75 21.96
CA GLY A 52 -5.65 -10.87 22.84
C GLY A 52 -5.49 -9.37 22.59
N VAL A 53 -4.43 -8.93 21.89
CA VAL A 53 -4.29 -7.51 21.49
C VAL A 53 -5.39 -7.09 20.50
N PHE A 54 -5.92 -8.03 19.72
CA PHE A 54 -7.01 -7.78 18.78
C PHE A 54 -8.40 -7.98 19.39
N ASP A 55 -8.48 -8.52 20.60
CA ASP A 55 -9.74 -8.61 21.33
C ASP A 55 -10.28 -7.20 21.59
N ALA A 56 -11.60 -7.06 21.45
CA ALA A 56 -12.26 -5.77 21.27
C ALA A 56 -11.98 -4.77 22.41
N LYS A 57 -11.10 -3.80 22.16
CA LYS A 57 -11.14 -2.53 22.87
C LYS A 57 -12.36 -1.75 22.38
N LYS A 58 -13.44 -1.78 23.17
CA LYS A 58 -14.66 -1.00 22.89
C LYS A 58 -14.33 0.49 22.98
N LYS A 59 -14.68 1.27 21.95
CA LYS A 59 -14.80 2.74 22.04
C LYS A 59 -16.14 3.14 21.44
N GLY A 60 -17.11 3.43 22.32
CA GLY A 60 -18.50 3.62 21.92
C GLY A 60 -19.10 2.32 21.35
N GLN A 61 -19.80 2.41 20.22
CA GLN A 61 -20.41 1.26 19.52
C GLN A 61 -19.44 0.49 18.59
N GLY A 62 -18.17 0.94 18.47
CA GLY A 62 -17.19 0.34 17.57
C GLY A 62 -16.11 -0.50 18.26
N ARG A 63 -15.45 -1.37 17.48
CA ARG A 63 -14.21 -2.06 17.88
C ARG A 63 -13.00 -1.24 17.43
N ILE A 64 -12.02 -1.10 18.30
CA ILE A 64 -10.69 -0.58 17.95
C ILE A 64 -9.73 -1.75 17.90
N TYR A 65 -8.98 -1.81 16.81
CA TYR A 65 -7.90 -2.76 16.62
C TYR A 65 -6.55 -2.03 16.68
N PRO A 66 -5.46 -2.74 16.97
CA PRO A 66 -4.13 -2.16 17.01
C PRO A 66 -3.65 -1.70 15.63
N ASN A 67 -2.69 -0.77 15.64
CA ASN A 67 -1.86 -0.51 14.47
C ASN A 67 -0.93 -1.70 14.22
N VAL A 68 -0.71 -2.00 12.94
CA VAL A 68 0.19 -3.05 12.48
C VAL A 68 1.18 -2.47 11.48
N THR A 69 2.46 -2.75 11.72
CA THR A 69 3.56 -2.44 10.79
C THR A 69 4.17 -3.74 10.30
N VAL A 70 4.37 -3.86 9.00
CA VAL A 70 5.09 -4.98 8.39
C VAL A 70 6.28 -4.43 7.62
N SER A 71 7.46 -4.93 7.96
CA SER A 71 8.70 -4.73 7.22
C SER A 71 9.13 -6.06 6.64
N ALA A 72 9.51 -6.06 5.35
CA ALA A 72 9.88 -7.28 4.65
C ALA A 72 10.87 -6.99 3.52
N GLY A 73 11.66 -8.00 3.18
CA GLY A 73 12.67 -7.93 2.14
C GLY A 73 13.75 -8.97 2.35
N TYR A 74 14.99 -8.57 2.09
CA TYR A 74 16.18 -9.38 2.28
C TYR A 74 17.08 -8.77 3.37
N LYS A 75 17.96 -9.56 4.00
CA LYS A 75 18.74 -9.16 5.20
C LYS A 75 19.41 -7.79 5.10
N GLU A 76 19.95 -7.46 3.93
CA GLU A 76 20.65 -6.19 3.69
C GLU A 76 19.76 -5.14 2.99
N ASP A 77 18.58 -5.54 2.52
CA ASP A 77 17.68 -4.72 1.71
C ASP A 77 16.21 -5.06 2.05
N TYR A 78 15.72 -4.50 3.15
CA TYR A 78 14.34 -4.62 3.59
C TYR A 78 13.82 -3.32 4.19
N GLY A 79 12.50 -3.16 4.21
CA GLY A 79 11.89 -1.97 4.79
C GLY A 79 10.38 -2.12 4.97
N THR A 80 9.76 -1.05 5.48
CA THR A 80 8.32 -1.04 5.76
C THR A 80 7.50 -1.08 4.46
N VAL A 81 6.67 -2.11 4.36
CA VAL A 81 5.77 -2.35 3.22
C VAL A 81 4.31 -2.10 3.56
N VAL A 82 3.95 -2.25 4.84
CA VAL A 82 2.60 -2.04 5.36
C VAL A 82 2.71 -1.24 6.64
N PHE A 83 1.90 -0.18 6.73
CA PHE A 83 1.59 0.49 7.98
C PHE A 83 0.12 0.88 7.93
N GLY A 84 -0.66 0.41 8.90
CA GLY A 84 -2.10 0.64 8.92
C GLY A 84 -2.78 0.10 10.16
N GLU A 85 -4.10 0.23 10.18
CA GLU A 85 -4.96 -0.25 11.26
C GLU A 85 -5.50 -1.63 10.88
N ALA A 86 -5.46 -2.58 11.81
CA ALA A 86 -6.22 -3.80 11.63
C ALA A 86 -7.73 -3.49 11.67
N PHE A 87 -8.53 -4.27 10.97
CA PHE A 87 -10.00 -4.11 11.01
C PHE A 87 -10.76 -5.43 11.16
N ALA A 88 -10.06 -6.55 10.97
CA ALA A 88 -10.55 -7.89 11.26
C ALA A 88 -9.36 -8.81 11.55
N TYR A 89 -9.60 -9.83 12.37
CA TYR A 89 -8.66 -10.91 12.60
C TYR A 89 -9.42 -12.22 12.76
N THR A 90 -8.74 -13.32 12.47
CA THR A 90 -9.21 -14.69 12.72
C THR A 90 -8.05 -15.51 13.25
N VAL A 91 -8.35 -16.54 14.03
CA VAL A 91 -7.36 -17.52 14.48
C VAL A 91 -7.77 -18.88 13.96
N VAL A 92 -6.86 -19.52 13.25
CA VAL A 92 -7.06 -20.86 12.69
C VAL A 92 -6.04 -21.80 13.31
N GLN A 93 -6.50 -22.98 13.72
CA GLN A 93 -5.62 -24.05 14.16
C GLN A 93 -5.38 -25.01 12.99
N GLU A 94 -4.14 -25.11 12.52
CA GLU A 94 -3.73 -26.01 11.44
C GLU A 94 -2.65 -26.98 11.95
N GLY A 95 -3.08 -28.19 12.30
CA GLY A 95 -2.22 -29.17 12.96
C GLY A 95 -1.67 -28.62 14.28
N LEU A 96 -0.34 -28.61 14.42
CA LEU A 96 0.35 -28.05 15.58
C LEU A 96 0.45 -26.52 15.55
N ASN A 97 0.16 -25.89 14.42
CA ASN A 97 0.31 -24.45 14.27
C ASN A 97 -0.97 -23.71 14.64
N ARG A 98 -0.81 -22.63 15.41
CA ARG A 98 -1.82 -21.60 15.60
C ARG A 98 -1.52 -20.44 14.66
N ILE A 99 -2.42 -20.13 13.75
CA ILE A 99 -2.22 -19.09 12.74
C ILE A 99 -3.15 -17.92 13.07
N LEU A 100 -2.56 -16.76 13.33
CA LEU A 100 -3.30 -15.50 13.44
C LEU A 100 -3.31 -14.83 12.08
N GLU A 101 -4.49 -14.73 11.47
CA GLU A 101 -4.71 -13.97 10.25
C GLU A 101 -5.29 -12.59 10.60
N VAL A 102 -4.69 -11.53 10.06
CA VAL A 102 -5.07 -10.13 10.34
C VAL A 102 -5.28 -9.41 9.01
N LYS A 103 -6.46 -8.80 8.87
CA LYS A 103 -6.74 -7.87 7.77
C LYS A 103 -6.39 -6.46 8.19
N ILE A 104 -5.48 -5.86 7.44
CA ILE A 104 -4.90 -4.54 7.68
C ILE A 104 -5.27 -3.67 6.50
N SER A 105 -5.61 -2.42 6.78
CA SER A 105 -5.81 -1.42 5.75
C SER A 105 -5.50 -0.03 6.29
N ASP A 106 -5.22 0.87 5.36
CA ASP A 106 -4.82 2.22 5.65
C ASP A 106 -6.04 3.12 5.64
N LYS A 107 -6.42 3.62 6.83
CA LYS A 107 -7.50 4.60 7.03
C LYS A 107 -8.82 4.26 6.31
N THR A 108 -9.15 2.98 6.18
CA THR A 108 -10.36 2.49 5.47
C THR A 108 -11.65 3.07 6.05
N LYS A 109 -11.69 3.22 7.37
CA LYS A 109 -12.84 3.77 8.09
C LYS A 109 -13.10 5.22 7.65
N ASP A 110 -12.07 6.05 7.68
CA ASP A 110 -12.17 7.45 7.28
C ASP A 110 -12.44 7.56 5.77
N TRP A 111 -11.81 6.73 4.95
CA TRP A 111 -12.08 6.69 3.51
C TRP A 111 -13.55 6.43 3.17
N GLY A 112 -14.17 5.44 3.82
CA GLY A 112 -15.54 5.04 3.50
C GLY A 112 -16.63 5.87 4.17
N THR A 113 -16.35 6.48 5.32
CA THR A 113 -17.41 7.05 6.18
C THR A 113 -17.19 8.50 6.58
N ALA A 114 -16.03 9.09 6.31
CA ALA A 114 -15.76 10.46 6.75
C ALA A 114 -16.60 11.49 5.97
N ILE A 115 -17.33 12.28 6.75
CA ILE A 115 -18.10 13.44 6.29
C ILE A 115 -17.23 14.68 6.52
N LEU A 116 -17.08 15.50 5.48
CA LEU A 116 -16.33 16.75 5.50
C LEU A 116 -17.26 17.97 5.58
N ASN A 117 -18.28 18.03 4.72
CA ASN A 117 -19.23 19.15 4.59
C ASN A 117 -18.59 20.55 4.67
N LYS A 118 -17.58 20.80 3.82
CA LYS A 118 -16.88 22.09 3.73
C LYS A 118 -17.08 22.76 2.39
N SER A 119 -17.07 24.09 2.43
CA SER A 119 -17.15 24.95 1.25
C SER A 119 -15.94 25.88 1.22
N TYR A 120 -15.39 26.10 0.03
CA TYR A 120 -14.24 26.96 -0.18
C TYR A 120 -14.53 27.98 -1.27
N LYS A 121 -13.91 29.16 -1.16
CA LYS A 121 -13.97 30.23 -2.16
C LYS A 121 -12.57 30.75 -2.46
N ASN A 122 -12.33 31.10 -3.71
CA ASN A 122 -11.09 31.71 -4.20
C ASN A 122 -9.81 31.00 -3.70
N VAL A 123 -9.73 29.69 -3.90
CA VAL A 123 -8.64 28.86 -3.37
C VAL A 123 -8.12 27.87 -4.42
N ASN A 124 -6.84 27.53 -4.32
CA ASN A 124 -6.25 26.49 -5.16
C ASN A 124 -6.55 25.07 -4.64
N ALA A 125 -6.48 24.08 -5.54
CA ALA A 125 -6.74 22.68 -5.24
C ALA A 125 -5.83 22.10 -4.15
N GLU A 126 -4.54 22.45 -4.15
CA GLU A 126 -3.57 21.93 -3.19
C GLU A 126 -3.91 22.36 -1.76
N SER A 127 -4.23 23.63 -1.55
CA SER A 127 -4.67 24.18 -0.27
C SER A 127 -5.94 23.49 0.23
N ILE A 128 -6.90 23.22 -0.66
CA ILE A 128 -8.10 22.45 -0.31
C ILE A 128 -7.71 21.05 0.17
N ILE A 129 -6.87 20.33 -0.57
CA ILE A 129 -6.44 18.97 -0.22
C ILE A 129 -5.78 18.95 1.16
N ARG A 130 -4.88 19.91 1.43
CA ARG A 130 -4.19 20.02 2.72
C ARG A 130 -5.16 20.32 3.87
N ASP A 131 -6.15 21.19 3.67
CA ASP A 131 -7.17 21.48 4.68
C ASP A 131 -8.09 20.28 4.93
N VAL A 132 -8.47 19.55 3.89
CA VAL A 132 -9.25 18.30 3.99
C VAL A 132 -8.49 17.27 4.85
N CYS A 133 -7.20 17.06 4.56
CA CYS A 133 -6.32 16.17 5.32
C CYS A 133 -6.26 16.57 6.80
N LYS A 134 -6.04 17.87 7.07
CA LYS A 134 -5.99 18.42 8.43
C LYS A 134 -7.30 18.22 9.18
N THR A 135 -8.44 18.44 8.52
CA THR A 135 -9.78 18.30 9.12
C THR A 135 -10.05 16.87 9.59
N LEU A 136 -9.58 15.89 8.82
CA LEU A 136 -9.78 14.48 9.11
C LEU A 136 -8.63 13.86 9.92
N SER A 137 -7.65 14.67 10.35
CA SER A 137 -6.44 14.19 11.02
C SER A 137 -5.69 13.10 10.21
N ILE A 138 -5.75 13.21 8.89
CA ILE A 138 -4.99 12.37 7.96
C ILE A 138 -3.72 13.14 7.61
N ALA A 139 -2.57 12.51 7.81
CA ALA A 139 -1.30 13.13 7.48
C ALA A 139 -1.12 13.17 5.94
N PRO A 140 -0.80 14.34 5.36
CA PRO A 140 -0.50 14.44 3.93
C PRO A 140 0.86 13.83 3.62
N GLY A 141 0.93 13.02 2.56
CA GLY A 141 2.18 12.55 1.96
C GLY A 141 2.71 13.53 0.91
N GLU A 142 3.22 12.99 -0.20
CA GLU A 142 3.53 13.81 -1.37
C GLU A 142 2.22 14.32 -1.99
N ILE A 143 2.10 15.63 -2.14
CA ILE A 143 0.99 16.27 -2.86
C ILE A 143 1.62 17.02 -4.04
N ASN A 144 1.55 16.40 -5.20
CA ASN A 144 2.03 16.95 -6.46
C ASN A 144 0.90 16.80 -7.49
N LEU A 145 0.34 17.92 -7.92
CA LEU A 145 -0.81 17.93 -8.82
C LEU A 145 -0.34 17.97 -10.28
N GLY A 146 -1.01 17.23 -11.15
CA GLY A 146 -0.68 17.25 -12.58
C GLY A 146 -0.93 18.61 -13.23
N ILE A 147 -2.02 19.28 -12.81
CA ILE A 147 -2.40 20.61 -13.27
C ILE A 147 -2.82 21.45 -12.06
N GLY A 148 -2.26 22.65 -11.95
CA GLY A 148 -2.68 23.62 -10.95
C GLY A 148 -4.09 24.11 -11.25
N LYS A 149 -5.03 23.87 -10.33
CA LYS A 149 -6.42 24.30 -10.47
C LYS A 149 -6.81 25.29 -9.39
N PHE A 150 -7.50 26.34 -9.81
CA PHE A 150 -8.10 27.35 -8.94
C PHE A 150 -9.62 27.21 -8.94
N TYR A 151 -10.24 27.34 -7.77
CA TYR A 151 -11.68 27.26 -7.60
C TYR A 151 -12.21 28.59 -7.05
N GLU A 152 -13.08 29.24 -7.81
CA GLU A 152 -13.85 30.40 -7.34
C GLU A 152 -14.81 29.99 -6.21
N SER A 153 -15.47 28.85 -6.37
CA SER A 153 -16.36 28.24 -5.37
C SER A 153 -16.41 26.72 -5.54
N ILE A 154 -16.28 25.97 -4.44
CA ILE A 154 -16.44 24.51 -4.42
C ILE A 154 -17.01 24.04 -3.09
N VAL A 155 -17.92 23.06 -3.16
CA VAL A 155 -18.52 22.38 -2.00
C VAL A 155 -18.11 20.91 -2.00
N LEU A 156 -17.63 20.44 -0.86
CA LEU A 156 -17.10 19.11 -0.61
C LEU A 156 -17.90 18.43 0.52
N ARG A 157 -18.50 17.26 0.24
CA ARG A 157 -19.40 16.56 1.17
C ARG A 157 -18.74 15.39 1.87
N SER A 158 -18.43 14.32 1.13
CA SER A 158 -17.74 13.13 1.65
C SER A 158 -16.25 13.22 1.36
N PHE A 159 -15.41 12.61 2.20
CA PHE A 159 -13.96 12.60 1.98
C PHE A 159 -13.58 11.94 0.64
N ARG A 160 -14.10 10.73 0.40
CA ARG A 160 -13.85 9.96 -0.82
C ARG A 160 -14.19 10.73 -2.09
N ASP A 161 -15.42 11.23 -2.20
CA ASP A 161 -15.87 11.89 -3.43
C ASP A 161 -15.11 13.19 -3.65
N SER A 162 -14.76 13.87 -2.57
CA SER A 162 -13.97 15.11 -2.61
C SER A 162 -12.57 14.88 -3.16
N ILE A 163 -11.83 13.91 -2.62
CA ILE A 163 -10.49 13.59 -3.12
C ILE A 163 -10.55 13.06 -4.56
N GLN A 164 -11.53 12.21 -4.89
CA GLN A 164 -11.72 11.74 -6.25
C GLN A 164 -12.02 12.87 -7.24
N LYS A 165 -12.86 13.83 -6.85
CA LYS A 165 -13.18 15.01 -7.66
C LYS A 165 -11.94 15.89 -7.86
N LEU A 166 -11.23 16.22 -6.80
CA LEU A 166 -10.02 17.06 -6.85
C LEU A 166 -8.91 16.39 -7.68
N ALA A 167 -8.71 15.08 -7.52
CA ALA A 167 -7.73 14.33 -8.29
C ALA A 167 -8.08 14.31 -9.78
N LYS A 168 -9.34 14.05 -10.13
CA LYS A 168 -9.81 14.10 -11.53
C LYS A 168 -9.60 15.48 -12.14
N ASP A 169 -10.01 16.51 -11.41
CA ASP A 169 -9.96 17.91 -11.86
C ASP A 169 -8.54 18.43 -12.09
N THR A 170 -7.55 17.86 -11.39
CA THR A 170 -6.13 18.24 -11.47
C THR A 170 -5.31 17.27 -12.30
N ASN A 171 -5.94 16.32 -13.00
CA ASN A 171 -5.29 15.23 -13.73
C ASN A 171 -4.24 14.48 -12.90
N SER A 172 -4.65 14.08 -11.70
CA SER A 172 -3.82 13.43 -10.70
C SER A 172 -4.41 12.08 -10.29
N ASP A 173 -3.55 11.16 -9.88
CA ASP A 173 -3.91 9.93 -9.20
C ASP A 173 -3.55 10.02 -7.72
N PHE A 174 -4.22 9.23 -6.89
CA PHE A 174 -3.96 9.19 -5.47
C PHE A 174 -3.96 7.77 -4.93
N PHE A 175 -3.23 7.58 -3.85
CA PHE A 175 -3.14 6.33 -3.10
C PHE A 175 -2.70 6.62 -1.66
N PHE A 176 -2.88 5.63 -0.79
CA PHE A 176 -2.39 5.70 0.58
C PHE A 176 -1.07 4.94 0.69
N LYS A 177 -0.09 5.56 1.34
CA LYS A 177 1.22 4.96 1.63
C LYS A 177 1.57 5.23 3.07
N ASN A 178 1.60 4.18 3.88
CA ASN A 178 2.00 4.21 5.29
C ASN A 178 1.25 5.27 6.13
N GLY A 179 -0.08 5.31 6.05
CA GLY A 179 -0.89 6.28 6.79
C GLY A 179 -1.09 7.62 6.07
N LEU A 180 -0.37 7.84 4.96
CA LEU A 180 -0.30 9.13 4.29
C LEU A 180 -1.10 9.13 2.99
N LEU A 181 -1.95 10.14 2.80
CA LEU A 181 -2.58 10.40 1.50
C LEU A 181 -1.53 10.98 0.55
N THR A 182 -1.23 10.25 -0.52
CA THR A 182 -0.30 10.66 -1.57
C THR A 182 -1.08 10.97 -2.84
N ILE A 183 -0.81 12.13 -3.44
CA ILE A 183 -1.40 12.58 -4.71
C ILE A 183 -0.27 12.94 -5.65
N VAL A 184 -0.31 12.37 -6.85
CA VAL A 184 0.74 12.50 -7.88
C VAL A 184 0.11 12.76 -9.24
N PRO A 185 0.80 13.41 -10.19
CA PRO A 185 0.29 13.61 -11.54
C PRO A 185 -0.05 12.27 -12.21
N SER A 186 -1.12 12.19 -13.00
CA SER A 186 -1.44 11.00 -13.82
C SER A 186 -0.45 10.82 -14.98
N ASN A 187 0.21 11.89 -15.41
CA ASN A 187 1.35 11.83 -16.32
C ASN A 187 2.58 12.49 -15.66
N PRO A 188 3.47 11.72 -15.02
CA PRO A 188 4.54 12.27 -14.21
C PRO A 188 5.74 12.67 -15.07
N SER A 189 6.31 13.83 -14.80
CA SER A 189 7.67 14.16 -15.21
C SER A 189 8.64 13.28 -14.42
N VAL A 190 9.28 12.34 -15.11
CA VAL A 190 9.99 11.26 -14.45
C VAL A 190 11.32 11.74 -13.88
N LYS A 191 11.44 11.70 -12.54
CA LYS A 191 12.68 12.05 -11.83
C LYS A 191 13.60 10.85 -11.56
N THR A 192 13.00 9.68 -11.31
CA THR A 192 13.73 8.46 -10.94
C THR A 192 13.18 7.28 -11.73
N ILE A 193 14.07 6.44 -12.27
CA ILE A 193 13.72 5.25 -13.02
C ILE A 193 14.44 4.06 -12.41
N THR A 194 13.69 3.02 -12.05
CA THR A 194 14.28 1.74 -11.62
C THR A 194 14.41 0.82 -12.82
N LYS A 195 15.61 0.31 -13.10
CA LYS A 195 15.80 -0.69 -14.15
C LYS A 195 15.33 -2.06 -13.66
N LEU A 196 14.56 -2.75 -14.49
CA LEU A 196 14.05 -4.10 -14.25
C LEU A 196 14.45 -5.02 -15.40
N ASP A 197 15.36 -5.94 -15.12
CA ASP A 197 15.85 -6.98 -16.01
C ASP A 197 16.05 -8.29 -15.21
N PRO A 198 16.38 -9.43 -15.86
CA PRO A 198 16.56 -10.69 -15.16
C PRO A 198 17.63 -10.66 -14.05
N SER A 199 18.66 -9.80 -14.18
CA SER A 199 19.70 -9.65 -13.16
C SER A 199 19.25 -8.78 -11.98
N SER A 200 18.34 -7.85 -12.21
CA SER A 200 17.78 -6.96 -11.18
C SER A 200 16.47 -7.49 -10.54
N GLY A 201 16.10 -8.74 -10.84
CA GLY A 201 15.00 -9.45 -10.18
C GLY A 201 13.74 -9.68 -11.01
N LEU A 202 13.74 -9.45 -12.33
CA LEU A 202 12.61 -9.87 -13.19
C LEU A 202 12.58 -11.40 -13.31
N LEU A 203 11.48 -12.03 -12.87
CA LEU A 203 11.37 -13.49 -12.77
C LEU A 203 10.77 -14.13 -14.03
N GLU A 204 9.81 -13.46 -14.65
CA GLU A 204 9.04 -13.99 -15.78
C GLU A 204 9.04 -12.99 -16.94
N ARG A 205 8.68 -13.48 -18.13
CA ARG A 205 8.52 -12.61 -19.29
C ARG A 205 7.34 -11.65 -19.07
N PRO A 206 7.48 -10.35 -19.41
CA PRO A 206 6.36 -9.42 -19.36
C PRO A 206 5.18 -9.91 -20.19
N GLN A 207 4.00 -9.95 -19.59
CA GLN A 207 2.76 -10.37 -20.24
C GLN A 207 1.97 -9.14 -20.69
N LYS A 208 1.58 -9.07 -21.96
CA LYS A 208 0.80 -7.93 -22.48
C LYS A 208 -0.62 -7.93 -21.89
N THR A 209 -1.09 -6.76 -21.46
CA THR A 209 -2.46 -6.51 -20.99
C THR A 209 -3.15 -5.50 -21.91
N SER A 210 -4.41 -5.16 -21.64
CA SER A 210 -5.16 -4.17 -22.45
C SER A 210 -4.48 -2.81 -22.52
N ASN A 211 -3.91 -2.36 -21.40
CA ASN A 211 -3.37 -1.01 -21.24
C ASN A 211 -1.85 -0.99 -21.01
N GLY A 212 -1.16 -2.14 -21.05
CA GLY A 212 0.28 -2.20 -20.80
C GLY A 212 0.80 -3.61 -20.60
N PHE A 213 1.50 -3.86 -19.49
CA PHE A 213 2.11 -5.15 -19.19
C PHE A 213 1.87 -5.57 -17.73
N LYS A 214 1.80 -6.89 -17.51
CA LYS A 214 1.94 -7.51 -16.19
C LYS A 214 3.35 -8.09 -16.09
N ILE A 215 4.07 -7.73 -15.03
CA ILE A 215 5.41 -8.23 -14.76
C ILE A 215 5.47 -8.88 -13.37
N LYS A 216 6.35 -9.86 -13.22
CA LYS A 216 6.61 -10.54 -11.95
C LYS A 216 8.10 -10.44 -11.63
N THR A 217 8.39 -10.09 -10.38
CA THR A 217 9.74 -9.82 -9.90
C THR A 217 9.98 -10.51 -8.57
N LEU A 218 11.25 -10.58 -8.15
CA LEU A 218 11.62 -10.82 -6.76
C LEU A 218 10.91 -9.82 -5.83
N PHE A 219 10.93 -10.09 -4.53
CA PHE A 219 10.26 -9.20 -3.59
C PHE A 219 11.02 -7.88 -3.46
N LEU A 220 10.57 -6.85 -4.18
CA LEU A 220 11.15 -5.51 -4.14
C LEU A 220 10.27 -4.59 -3.29
N TYR A 221 10.68 -4.34 -2.04
CA TYR A 221 9.88 -3.58 -1.06
C TYR A 221 9.74 -2.09 -1.42
N ASN A 222 10.74 -1.54 -2.10
CA ASN A 222 10.86 -0.12 -2.45
C ASN A 222 9.95 0.28 -3.63
N LEU A 223 9.59 -0.66 -4.51
CA LEU A 223 8.72 -0.40 -5.65
C LEU A 223 7.24 -0.36 -5.25
N THR A 224 6.57 0.73 -5.59
CA THR A 224 5.17 0.98 -5.29
C THR A 224 4.48 1.75 -6.43
N LEU A 225 3.22 2.12 -6.23
CA LEU A 225 2.43 2.90 -7.19
C LEU A 225 3.15 4.18 -7.61
N ALA A 226 2.92 4.58 -8.86
CA ALA A 226 3.50 5.76 -9.51
C ALA A 226 5.02 5.74 -9.74
N ASN A 227 5.76 4.77 -9.21
CA ASN A 227 7.14 4.59 -9.63
C ASN A 227 7.21 4.26 -11.12
N VAL A 228 8.28 4.72 -11.76
CA VAL A 228 8.55 4.46 -13.17
C VAL A 228 9.68 3.44 -13.25
N VAL A 229 9.46 2.41 -14.06
CA VAL A 229 10.41 1.33 -14.29
C VAL A 229 10.83 1.29 -15.76
N GLN A 230 12.09 0.97 -16.00
CA GLN A 230 12.59 0.61 -17.31
C GLN A 230 12.62 -0.92 -17.39
N ILE A 231 11.69 -1.50 -18.14
CA ILE A 231 11.62 -2.95 -18.32
C ILE A 231 12.53 -3.32 -19.48
N ASN A 232 13.57 -4.10 -19.21
CA ASN A 232 14.51 -4.61 -20.19
C ASN A 232 14.45 -6.13 -20.20
N SER A 233 13.72 -6.68 -21.17
CA SER A 233 13.67 -8.11 -21.48
C SER A 233 14.02 -8.33 -22.94
N LYS A 234 14.24 -9.58 -23.36
CA LYS A 234 14.59 -9.89 -24.76
C LYS A 234 13.56 -9.37 -25.77
N GLU A 235 12.29 -9.28 -25.39
CA GLU A 235 11.17 -8.95 -26.29
C GLU A 235 10.52 -7.59 -25.96
N VAL A 236 10.67 -7.11 -24.73
CA VAL A 236 10.06 -5.87 -24.26
C VAL A 236 11.13 -4.96 -23.68
N ASN A 237 11.30 -3.79 -24.30
CA ASN A 237 12.14 -2.70 -23.83
C ASN A 237 11.28 -1.43 -23.74
N VAL A 238 10.73 -1.15 -22.57
CA VAL A 238 9.74 -0.07 -22.41
C VAL A 238 9.89 0.62 -21.06
N ARG A 239 9.70 1.93 -21.08
CA ARG A 239 9.52 2.72 -19.88
C ARG A 239 8.04 2.71 -19.50
N ALA A 240 7.74 2.30 -18.28
CA ALA A 240 6.36 2.16 -17.84
C ALA A 240 6.18 2.62 -16.40
N ARG A 241 5.01 3.16 -16.10
CA ARG A 241 4.57 3.55 -14.76
C ARG A 241 3.82 2.41 -14.11
N ILE A 242 4.10 2.13 -12.84
CA ILE A 242 3.37 1.16 -12.02
C ILE A 242 1.98 1.71 -11.64
N THR A 243 0.93 0.95 -11.97
CA THR A 243 -0.48 1.30 -11.70
C THR A 243 -1.19 0.33 -10.75
N LYS A 244 -0.66 -0.89 -10.61
CA LYS A 244 -1.09 -1.88 -9.61
C LYS A 244 0.11 -2.63 -9.06
N VAL A 245 0.06 -2.97 -7.78
CA VAL A 245 1.07 -3.77 -7.08
C VAL A 245 0.34 -4.88 -6.32
N ASN A 246 0.75 -6.13 -6.54
CA ASN A 246 0.43 -7.24 -5.66
C ASN A 246 1.72 -7.78 -5.07
N ARG A 247 1.81 -7.86 -3.75
CA ARG A 247 2.96 -8.43 -3.07
C ARG A 247 2.55 -9.73 -2.40
N THR A 248 3.36 -10.76 -2.59
CA THR A 248 3.27 -12.01 -1.84
C THR A 248 4.59 -12.21 -1.13
N PHE A 249 4.54 -12.45 0.17
CA PHE A 249 5.73 -12.74 0.94
C PHE A 249 5.43 -13.85 1.94
N SER A 250 6.34 -14.81 2.03
CA SER A 250 6.34 -15.87 3.02
C SER A 250 7.77 -16.12 3.48
N THR A 251 7.98 -16.36 4.77
CA THR A 251 9.31 -16.71 5.30
C THR A 251 9.71 -18.16 4.99
N PHE A 252 8.78 -19.00 4.52
CA PHE A 252 9.00 -20.41 4.22
C PHE A 252 8.46 -20.85 2.84
N GLY A 253 7.65 -20.02 2.18
CA GLY A 253 7.06 -20.26 0.86
C GLY A 253 7.58 -19.31 -0.21
N ASP A 254 6.69 -18.68 -0.96
CA ASP A 254 7.05 -17.76 -2.05
C ASP A 254 7.17 -16.30 -1.59
N ALA A 255 8.08 -15.57 -2.23
CA ALA A 255 8.24 -14.13 -2.04
C ALA A 255 8.51 -13.45 -3.40
N TYR A 256 7.54 -12.65 -3.85
CA TYR A 256 7.58 -11.97 -5.14
C TYR A 256 6.65 -10.75 -5.17
N CYS A 257 6.88 -9.86 -6.12
CA CYS A 257 5.96 -8.77 -6.45
C CYS A 257 5.46 -8.93 -7.89
N GLU A 258 4.16 -8.78 -8.08
CA GLU A 258 3.54 -8.61 -9.39
C GLU A 258 3.13 -7.15 -9.57
N PHE A 259 3.39 -6.60 -10.76
CA PHE A 259 3.03 -5.24 -11.11
C PHE A 259 2.22 -5.21 -12.40
N GLU A 260 1.19 -4.36 -12.44
CA GLU A 260 0.65 -3.86 -13.69
C GLU A 260 1.30 -2.52 -14.00
N VAL A 261 1.79 -2.37 -15.22
CA VAL A 261 2.54 -1.21 -15.67
C VAL A 261 1.97 -0.70 -16.99
N VAL A 262 1.91 0.63 -17.14
CA VAL A 262 1.41 1.31 -18.34
C VAL A 262 2.56 2.09 -18.98
N PRO A 263 2.85 1.91 -20.28
CA PRO A 263 3.88 2.68 -20.98
C PRO A 263 3.66 4.19 -20.87
N ILE A 264 4.76 4.95 -20.81
CA ILE A 264 4.76 6.42 -20.76
C ILE A 264 5.63 7.03 -21.84
#